data_AF-A0A967IE20-F1
#
_entry.id   AF-A0A967IE20-F1
#
_cell.length_a   1.000
_cell.length_b   1.000
_cell.length_c   1.000
_cell.angle_alpha   90.00
_cell.angle_beta   90.00
_cell.angle_gamma   90.00
#
_symmetry.space_group_name_H-M   'P 1'
#
loop_
_entity.id
_entity.type
_entity.pdbx_description
1 polymer ?
#
loop_
_entity_poly.entity_id
_entity_poly.type
_entity_poly.pdbx_seq_one_letter_code
_entity_poly.pdbx_strand_id
1 'polypeptide(L)'
;DETIFDQDLGKPQGEEIGITMAADREFFVSCQIATSDDSPGSNAHELMETAERALRLPSTREAFRVAGLAIVESEPIRDLDEVAGQQYISRAVMDVRFRLLAGVTERTGYIAKVGVHGTIKDVDGSTALDYSEDIQI
;
A
#
# COMPACT_ATOMS: atom_id res chain seq x y z
N ASP A 1 10.28 10.03 1.74
CA ASP A 1 10.18 8.97 2.75
C ASP A 1 10.01 9.60 4.10
N GLU A 2 8.84 9.38 4.70
CA GLU A 2 8.51 9.82 6.03
C GLU A 2 8.35 8.57 6.89
N THR A 3 9.25 8.37 7.86
CA THR A 3 9.16 7.26 8.80
C THR A 3 8.32 7.71 9.98
N ILE A 4 7.12 7.13 10.12
CA ILE A 4 6.24 7.40 11.25
C ILE A 4 6.50 6.35 12.32
N PHE A 5 6.94 6.80 13.50
CA PHE A 5 7.09 5.95 14.67
C PHE A 5 5.78 5.99 15.46
N ASP A 6 4.96 4.96 15.32
CA ASP A 6 3.77 4.80 16.16
C ASP A 6 4.18 4.09 17.47
N GLN A 7 4.41 4.88 18.51
CA GLN A 7 4.76 4.37 19.84
C GLN A 7 3.54 4.49 20.76
N ASP A 8 2.86 3.37 21.00
CA ASP A 8 1.80 3.29 22.01
C ASP A 8 2.41 3.28 23.43
N LEU A 9 2.31 4.42 24.11
CA LEU A 9 2.84 4.63 25.47
C LEU A 9 2.02 3.91 26.57
N GLY A 10 0.90 3.27 26.23
CA GLY A 10 0.10 2.47 27.15
C GLY A 10 0.58 1.01 27.30
N LYS A 11 1.55 0.59 26.48
CA LYS A 11 2.08 -0.77 26.47
C LYS A 11 3.23 -0.96 27.47
N PRO A 12 3.33 -2.14 28.12
CA PRO A 12 4.40 -2.44 29.07
C PRO A 12 5.79 -2.29 28.42
N GLN A 13 6.78 -1.86 29.22
CA GLN A 13 8.17 -1.77 28.77
C GLN A 13 8.63 -3.15 28.24
N GLY A 14 9.18 -3.16 27.02
CA GLY A 14 9.62 -4.36 26.33
C GLY A 14 8.72 -4.83 25.19
N GLU A 15 7.53 -4.26 24.94
CA GLU A 15 6.69 -4.71 23.81
C GLU A 15 7.25 -4.30 22.43
N GLU A 16 6.93 -5.11 21.41
CA GLU A 16 7.39 -4.99 20.03
C GLU A 16 7.08 -3.62 19.39
N ILE A 17 8.11 -2.95 18.86
CA ILE A 17 7.95 -1.72 18.06
C ILE A 17 7.68 -2.14 16.62
N GLY A 18 6.46 -1.90 16.14
CA GLY A 18 6.12 -2.04 14.72
C GLY A 18 6.58 -0.80 13.97
N ILE A 19 7.55 -0.93 13.07
CA ILE A 19 7.96 0.18 12.20
C ILE A 19 7.11 0.11 10.94
N THR A 20 6.26 1.11 10.71
CA THR A 20 5.48 1.22 9.47
C THR A 20 6.16 2.20 8.52
N MET A 21 6.73 1.68 7.43
CA MET A 21 7.27 2.49 6.35
C MET A 21 6.21 2.67 5.27
N ALA A 22 5.74 3.91 5.07
CA ALA A 22 4.85 4.26 3.97
C ALA A 22 5.68 4.90 2.85
N ALA A 23 5.82 4.19 1.72
CA ALA A 23 6.44 4.76 0.54
C ALA A 23 5.37 5.49 -0.28
N ASP A 24 5.47 6.82 -0.38
CA ASP A 24 4.55 7.61 -1.21
C ASP A 24 4.89 7.41 -2.69
N ARG A 25 4.26 6.40 -3.31
CA ARG A 25 4.41 6.08 -4.72
C ARG A 25 3.17 6.50 -5.48
N GLU A 26 3.35 7.46 -6.38
CA GLU A 26 2.33 7.87 -7.34
C GLU A 26 2.61 7.26 -8.73
N PHE A 27 1.55 6.91 -9.43
CA PHE A 27 1.61 6.46 -10.82
C PHE A 27 0.36 6.89 -11.58
N PHE A 28 0.48 6.93 -12.91
CA PHE A 28 -0.62 7.26 -13.81
C PHE A 28 -1.11 6.02 -14.55
N VAL A 29 -2.42 5.91 -14.69
CA VAL A 29 -3.08 4.92 -15.56
C VAL A 29 -3.77 5.67 -16.68
N SER A 30 -3.39 5.36 -17.92
CA SER A 30 -4.04 5.93 -19.11
C SER A 30 -5.21 5.06 -19.54
N CYS A 31 -6.41 5.60 -19.46
CA CYS A 31 -7.65 4.97 -19.88
C CYS A 31 -8.01 5.46 -21.28
N GLN A 32 -8.25 4.52 -22.20
CA GLN A 32 -8.62 4.84 -23.59
C GLN A 32 -9.91 4.12 -23.97
N ILE A 33 -10.80 4.85 -24.62
CA ILE A 33 -12.03 4.30 -25.21
C ILE A 33 -11.99 4.62 -26.70
N ALA A 34 -12.27 3.61 -27.53
CA ALA A 34 -12.41 3.75 -28.97
C ALA A 34 -13.70 3.06 -29.41
N THR A 35 -14.49 3.74 -30.23
CA THR A 35 -15.77 3.26 -30.73
C THR A 35 -15.99 3.72 -32.16
N SER A 36 -16.62 2.85 -32.95
CA SER A 36 -17.09 3.15 -34.30
C SER A 36 -18.62 3.31 -34.36
N ASP A 37 -19.28 3.30 -33.21
CA ASP A 37 -20.72 3.50 -33.09
C ASP A 37 -21.04 5.00 -33.19
N ASP A 38 -21.98 5.36 -34.05
CA ASP A 38 -22.44 6.73 -34.29
C ASP A 38 -23.78 7.03 -33.61
N SER A 39 -24.30 6.08 -32.83
CA SER A 39 -25.51 6.26 -32.04
C SER A 39 -25.34 7.35 -30.98
N PRO A 40 -26.35 8.21 -30.73
CA PRO A 40 -26.32 9.17 -29.63
C PRO A 40 -26.07 8.45 -28.29
N GLY A 41 -25.20 8.98 -27.42
CA GLY A 41 -24.82 8.31 -26.17
C GLY A 41 -23.66 7.33 -26.29
N SER A 42 -23.16 7.07 -27.50
CA SER A 42 -22.16 6.02 -27.76
C SER A 42 -20.82 6.57 -28.25
N ASN A 43 -20.63 7.90 -28.25
CA ASN A 43 -19.33 8.50 -28.54
C ASN A 43 -18.32 8.16 -27.43
N ALA A 44 -17.04 8.10 -27.78
CA ALA A 44 -16.01 7.74 -26.82
C ALA A 44 -15.91 8.77 -25.68
N HIS A 45 -16.22 10.03 -25.96
CA HIS A 45 -16.18 11.12 -24.99
C HIS A 45 -17.23 10.95 -23.89
N GLU A 46 -18.52 10.75 -24.20
CA GLU A 46 -19.60 10.59 -23.20
C GLU A 46 -19.42 9.28 -22.42
N LEU A 47 -18.91 8.22 -23.07
CA LEU A 47 -18.52 6.99 -22.37
C LEU A 47 -17.38 7.24 -21.38
N MET A 48 -16.38 8.05 -21.76
CA MET A 48 -15.28 8.43 -20.87
C MET A 48 -15.77 9.34 -19.73
N GLU A 49 -16.69 10.27 -19.98
CA GLU A 49 -17.32 11.08 -18.92
C GLU A 49 -18.07 10.20 -17.93
N THR A 50 -18.75 9.17 -18.42
CA THR A 50 -19.45 8.20 -17.56
C THR A 50 -18.47 7.44 -16.68
N ALA A 51 -17.32 7.02 -17.24
CA ALA A 51 -16.24 6.39 -16.49
C ALA A 51 -15.63 7.34 -15.45
N GLU A 52 -15.40 8.61 -15.81
CA GLU A 52 -14.88 9.66 -14.92
C GLU A 52 -15.82 9.88 -13.72
N ARG A 53 -17.13 9.97 -13.97
CA ARG A 53 -18.13 10.07 -12.90
C ARG A 53 -18.14 8.82 -12.03
N ALA A 54 -17.98 7.64 -12.62
CA ALA A 54 -17.93 6.38 -11.88
C ALA A 54 -16.70 6.29 -10.95
N LEU A 55 -15.56 6.87 -11.32
CA LEU A 55 -14.36 6.96 -10.47
C LEU A 55 -14.59 7.81 -9.20
N ARG A 56 -15.53 8.76 -9.26
CA ARG A 56 -15.89 9.63 -8.12
C ARG A 56 -16.86 8.96 -7.14
N LEU A 57 -17.47 7.84 -7.51
CA LEU A 57 -18.44 7.15 -6.66
C LEU A 57 -17.77 6.58 -5.39
N PRO A 58 -18.42 6.67 -4.21
CA PRO A 58 -17.89 6.11 -2.97
C PRO A 58 -17.57 4.62 -3.06
N SER A 59 -18.43 3.84 -3.72
CA SER A 59 -18.22 2.40 -3.93
C SER A 59 -16.95 2.09 -4.72
N THR A 60 -16.67 2.88 -5.75
CA THR A 60 -15.47 2.72 -6.58
C THR A 60 -14.22 3.12 -5.80
N ARG A 61 -14.27 4.23 -5.07
CA ARG A 61 -13.16 4.67 -4.21
C ARG A 61 -12.85 3.65 -3.13
N GLU A 62 -13.87 3.05 -2.54
CA GLU A 62 -13.71 1.99 -1.54
C GLU A 62 -13.09 0.72 -2.14
N ALA A 63 -13.52 0.32 -3.35
CA ALA A 63 -12.94 -0.81 -4.05
C ALA A 63 -11.42 -0.61 -4.30
N PHE A 64 -11.00 0.59 -4.71
CA PHE A 64 -9.58 0.91 -4.84
C PHE A 64 -8.85 0.93 -3.50
N ARG A 65 -9.48 1.49 -2.45
CA ARG A 65 -8.91 1.53 -1.10
C ARG A 65 -8.61 0.14 -0.56
N VAL A 66 -9.55 -0.81 -0.75
CA VAL A 66 -9.37 -2.23 -0.38
C VAL A 66 -8.22 -2.87 -1.16
N ALA A 67 -8.01 -2.46 -2.41
CA ALA A 67 -6.87 -2.87 -3.22
C ALA A 67 -5.55 -2.15 -2.87
N GLY A 68 -5.53 -1.30 -1.84
CA GLY A 68 -4.34 -0.56 -1.42
C GLY A 68 -4.03 0.64 -2.32
N LEU A 69 -5.02 1.20 -3.00
CA LEU A 69 -4.89 2.32 -3.92
C LEU A 69 -5.80 3.49 -3.51
N ALA A 70 -5.32 4.70 -3.71
CA ALA A 70 -6.15 5.91 -3.63
C ALA A 70 -6.13 6.65 -4.96
N ILE A 71 -7.32 7.03 -5.45
CA ILE A 71 -7.44 7.96 -6.57
C ILE A 71 -7.10 9.35 -6.06
N VAL A 72 -6.07 9.97 -6.64
CA VAL A 72 -5.65 11.34 -6.33
C VAL A 72 -6.45 12.30 -7.22
N GLU A 73 -6.40 12.09 -8.53
CA GLU A 73 -6.96 13.00 -9.52
C GLU A 73 -7.16 12.29 -10.87
N SER A 74 -8.13 12.76 -11.65
CA SER A 74 -8.29 12.42 -13.07
C SER A 74 -8.00 13.66 -13.90
N GLU A 75 -7.08 13.54 -14.85
CA GLU A 75 -6.77 14.60 -15.82
C GLU A 75 -7.98 14.84 -16.75
N PRO A 76 -8.06 16.03 -17.40
CA PRO A 76 -9.11 16.30 -18.37
C PRO A 76 -9.16 15.25 -19.48
N ILE A 77 -10.37 14.87 -19.87
CA ILE A 77 -10.60 13.98 -21.02
C ILE A 77 -10.10 14.68 -22.28
N ARG A 78 -9.28 13.99 -23.07
CA ARG A 78 -8.81 14.46 -24.37
C ARG A 78 -9.52 13.67 -25.46
N ASP A 79 -10.13 14.41 -26.36
CA ASP A 79 -10.74 13.90 -27.57
C ASP A 79 -9.66 13.67 -28.63
N LEU A 80 -9.65 12.46 -29.19
CA LEU A 80 -8.73 11.99 -30.20
C LEU A 80 -9.48 11.42 -31.41
N ASP A 81 -10.73 11.87 -31.60
CA ASP A 81 -11.57 11.47 -32.72
C ASP A 81 -10.82 11.67 -34.04
N GLU A 82 -10.89 10.65 -34.91
CA GLU A 82 -10.17 10.64 -36.17
C GLU A 82 -11.05 10.13 -37.31
N VAL A 83 -10.78 10.65 -38.51
CA VAL A 83 -11.34 10.13 -39.75
C VAL A 83 -10.28 9.28 -40.44
N ALA A 84 -10.45 7.96 -40.36
CA ALA A 84 -9.56 7.00 -41.01
C ALA A 84 -10.18 6.56 -42.35
N GLY A 85 -9.82 7.25 -43.43
CA GLY A 85 -10.39 7.00 -44.75
C GLY A 85 -11.84 7.49 -44.87
N GLN A 86 -12.80 6.57 -44.95
CA GLN A 86 -14.24 6.88 -44.96
C GLN A 86 -14.96 6.55 -43.63
N GLN A 87 -14.22 6.06 -42.63
CA GLN A 87 -14.79 5.71 -41.33
C GLN A 87 -14.44 6.77 -40.29
N TYR A 88 -15.46 7.18 -39.53
CA TYR A 88 -15.29 7.96 -38.32
C TYR A 88 -14.96 7.01 -37.17
N ILE A 89 -13.90 7.30 -36.43
CA ILE A 89 -13.51 6.55 -35.24
C ILE A 89 -13.51 7.56 -34.10
N SER A 90 -14.42 7.37 -33.14
CA SER A 90 -14.42 8.17 -31.94
C SER A 90 -13.43 7.59 -30.93
N ARG A 91 -12.54 8.42 -30.39
CA ARG A 91 -11.51 8.04 -29.43
C ARG A 91 -11.39 9.08 -28.33
N ALA A 92 -11.38 8.64 -27.08
CA ALA A 92 -11.14 9.50 -25.93
C ALA A 92 -10.06 8.88 -25.04
N VAL A 93 -9.24 9.74 -24.43
CA VAL A 93 -8.23 9.34 -23.44
C VAL A 93 -8.36 10.17 -22.17
N MET A 94 -8.15 9.52 -21.03
CA MET A 94 -8.09 10.16 -19.71
C MET A 94 -6.97 9.51 -18.92
N ASP A 95 -6.13 10.32 -18.28
CA ASP A 95 -5.10 9.82 -17.38
C ASP A 95 -5.57 9.95 -15.93
N VAL A 96 -5.43 8.90 -15.14
CA VAL A 96 -5.84 8.86 -13.74
C VAL A 96 -4.63 8.66 -12.86
N ARG A 97 -4.43 9.57 -11.91
CA ARG A 97 -3.34 9.53 -10.95
C ARG A 97 -3.75 8.74 -9.71
N PHE A 98 -2.99 7.69 -9.42
CA PHE A 98 -3.16 6.84 -8.26
C PHE A 98 -1.98 6.96 -7.30
N ARG A 99 -2.25 6.74 -6.03
CA ARG A 99 -1.26 6.62 -4.96
C ARG A 99 -1.38 5.25 -4.30
N LEU A 100 -0.24 4.62 -4.02
CA LEU A 100 -0.19 3.39 -3.22
C LEU A 100 -0.39 3.72 -1.73
N LEU A 101 -1.29 2.99 -1.09
CA LEU A 101 -1.57 3.07 0.35
C LEU A 101 -0.72 2.10 1.18
N ALA A 102 0.25 1.41 0.56
CA ALA A 102 1.03 0.37 1.20
C ALA A 102 1.94 0.95 2.30
N GLY A 103 1.66 0.57 3.55
CA GLY A 103 2.63 0.59 4.65
C GLY A 103 3.26 -0.79 4.79
N VAL A 104 4.58 -0.88 4.79
CA VAL A 104 5.29 -2.11 5.20
C VAL A 104 5.45 -2.03 6.71
N THR A 105 4.81 -2.92 7.45
CA THR A 105 5.03 -3.05 8.90
C THR A 105 6.12 -4.08 9.12
N GLU A 106 7.29 -3.61 9.53
CA GLU A 106 8.38 -4.47 9.99
C GLU A 106 8.28 -4.64 11.51
N ARG A 107 8.42 -5.89 11.95
CA ARG A 107 8.40 -6.32 13.34
C ARG A 107 9.82 -6.66 13.75
N THR A 108 10.49 -5.73 14.42
CA THR A 108 11.82 -5.99 14.97
C THR A 108 11.66 -6.71 16.30
N GLY A 109 11.97 -8.00 16.33
CA GLY A 109 11.96 -8.79 17.56
C GLY A 109 12.94 -8.24 18.60
N TYR A 110 12.65 -8.47 19.88
CA TYR A 110 13.51 -8.10 21.01
C TYR A 110 13.88 -9.33 21.83
N ILE A 111 14.96 -9.22 22.61
CA ILE A 111 15.40 -10.27 23.52
C ILE A 111 14.61 -10.10 24.82
N ALA A 112 13.60 -10.94 25.03
CA ALA A 112 12.75 -10.88 26.22
C ALA A 112 13.46 -11.32 27.52
N LYS A 113 14.54 -12.10 27.40
CA LYS A 113 15.26 -12.66 28.55
C LYS A 113 16.69 -13.06 28.16
N VAL A 114 17.65 -12.73 29.02
CA VAL A 114 19.00 -13.28 28.94
C VAL A 114 19.24 -14.09 30.22
N GLY A 115 19.48 -15.40 30.04
CA GLY A 115 19.84 -16.31 31.12
C GLY A 115 21.34 -16.56 31.12
N VAL A 116 21.98 -16.44 32.29
CA VAL A 116 23.38 -16.85 32.49
C VAL A 116 23.38 -18.09 33.36
N HIS A 117 23.96 -19.17 32.83
CA HIS A 117 24.12 -20.44 33.54
C HIS A 117 25.60 -20.76 33.66
N GLY A 118 26.04 -21.04 34.88
CA GLY A 118 27.41 -21.40 35.19
C GLY A 118 27.46 -22.50 36.22
N THR A 119 28.15 -23.60 35.89
CA THR A 119 28.38 -24.71 36.81
C THR A 119 29.87 -24.77 37.12
N ILE A 120 30.22 -24.66 38.40
CA ILE A 120 31.58 -24.88 38.90
C ILE A 120 31.68 -26.35 39.32
N LYS A 121 32.68 -27.05 38.78
CA LYS A 121 32.97 -28.45 39.13
C LYS A 121 34.21 -28.53 40.01
N ASP A 122 34.19 -29.44 40.98
CA ASP A 122 35.36 -29.81 41.76
C ASP A 122 36.33 -30.65 40.93
N VAL A 123 37.54 -30.87 41.48
CA VAL A 123 38.62 -31.63 40.81
C VAL A 123 38.22 -33.09 40.53
N ASP A 124 37.26 -33.63 41.29
CA ASP A 124 36.69 -34.96 41.09
C ASP A 124 35.53 -35.00 40.05
N GLY A 125 35.17 -33.84 39.48
CA GLY A 125 34.13 -33.69 38.48
C GLY A 125 32.70 -33.56 39.05
N SER A 126 32.54 -33.59 40.37
CA SER A 126 31.27 -33.34 41.03
C SER A 126 30.89 -31.85 40.98
N THR A 127 29.60 -31.54 41.00
CA THR A 127 29.13 -30.15 40.96
C THR A 127 29.32 -29.50 42.32
N ALA A 128 30.24 -28.54 42.38
CA ALA A 128 30.55 -27.78 43.59
C ALA A 128 29.49 -26.68 43.81
N LEU A 129 29.19 -25.93 42.76
CA LEU A 129 28.21 -24.85 42.77
C LEU A 129 27.54 -24.77 41.40
N ASP A 130 26.23 -24.56 41.42
CA ASP A 130 25.46 -24.30 40.21
C ASP A 130 24.75 -22.95 40.37
N TYR A 131 24.87 -22.12 39.36
CA TYR A 131 24.30 -20.77 39.36
C TYR A 131 23.48 -20.55 38.09
N SER A 132 22.26 -20.07 38.30
CA SER A 132 21.37 -19.59 37.24
C SER A 132 20.80 -18.26 37.66
N GLU A 133 20.99 -17.24 36.83
CA GLU A 133 20.27 -15.98 36.97
C GLU A 133 19.67 -15.58 35.65
N ASP A 134 18.45 -15.11 35.76
CA ASP A 134 17.58 -14.75 34.67
C ASP A 134 17.31 -13.27 34.76
N ILE A 135 17.88 -12.50 33.83
CA ILE A 135 17.69 -11.05 33.79
C ILE A 135 16.55 -10.76 32.81
N GLN A 136 15.46 -10.21 33.34
CA GLN A 136 14.40 -9.61 32.53
C GLN A 136 14.90 -8.25 32.02
N ILE A 137 14.81 -8.06 30.70
CA ILE A 137 15.21 -6.81 30.02
C ILE A 137 13.97 -5.98 29.76
#